data_AF-A0A8S4QFN6-F1
#
_entry.id   AF-A0A8S4QFN6-F1
#
_cell.length_a   1.000
_cell.length_b   1.000
_cell.length_c   1.000
_cell.angle_alpha   90.00
_cell.angle_beta   90.00
_cell.angle_gamma   90.00
#
_symmetry.space_group_name_H-M   'P 1'
#
loop_
_entity.id
_entity.type
_entity.pdbx_description
1 polymer ?
#
loop_
_entity_poly.entity_id
_entity_poly.type
_entity_poly.pdbx_seq_one_letter_code
_entity_poly.pdbx_strand_id
1 'polypeptide(L)'
;NPNGCPIKATFFVSHPYTNYRHVQKLWNDGHEIAVHSITHRGPEEWWSKNATVEDWFDEMVGQANIINRFGRVWMEDFRGMRVPYLSVGWNRQFLMMQEFGFVYDATVVAPVADPPYWPYTMDYKMPHTCNGKN
;
A
#
# COMPACT_ATOMS: atom_id res chain seq x y z
N ASN A 1 -14.38 -3.90 19.24
CA ASN A 1 -13.28 -3.35 20.07
C ASN A 1 -13.75 -3.10 21.49
N PRO A 2 -12.86 -3.08 22.51
CA PRO A 2 -13.25 -2.86 23.92
C PRO A 2 -14.02 -1.55 24.18
N ASN A 3 -13.87 -0.57 23.29
CA ASN A 3 -14.60 0.71 23.31
C ASN A 3 -16.03 0.64 22.71
N GLY A 4 -16.52 -0.55 22.33
CA GLY A 4 -17.84 -0.74 21.73
C GLY A 4 -17.92 -0.44 20.23
N CYS A 5 -16.86 0.09 19.60
CA CYS A 5 -16.84 0.28 18.15
C CYS A 5 -16.69 -1.07 17.40
N PRO A 6 -17.24 -1.17 16.17
CA PRO A 6 -17.03 -2.34 15.33
C PRO A 6 -15.54 -2.59 15.06
N ILE A 7 -15.16 -3.86 14.90
CA ILE A 7 -13.82 -4.21 14.42
C ILE A 7 -13.61 -3.63 13.02
N LYS A 8 -12.41 -3.11 12.77
CA LYS A 8 -12.02 -2.51 11.49
C LYS A 8 -10.84 -3.28 10.91
N ALA A 9 -10.67 -3.12 9.61
CA ALA A 9 -9.63 -3.78 8.83
C ALA A 9 -9.19 -2.83 7.72
N THR A 10 -8.01 -3.09 7.17
CA THR A 10 -7.45 -2.39 6.02
C THR A 10 -7.39 -3.36 4.84
N PHE A 11 -7.94 -2.97 3.70
CA PHE A 11 -7.93 -3.76 2.48
C PHE A 11 -6.99 -3.12 1.47
N PHE A 12 -5.90 -3.81 1.14
CA PHE A 12 -5.00 -3.43 0.05
C PHE A 12 -5.57 -3.99 -1.27
N VAL A 13 -6.15 -3.12 -2.09
CA VAL A 13 -6.97 -3.51 -3.25
C VAL A 13 -6.17 -3.38 -4.54
N SER A 14 -6.09 -4.48 -5.30
CA SER A 14 -5.60 -4.50 -6.69
C SER A 14 -6.76 -4.34 -7.68
N HIS A 15 -6.52 -3.86 -8.90
CA HIS A 15 -7.58 -3.65 -9.90
C HIS A 15 -8.26 -4.94 -10.42
N PRO A 16 -7.54 -5.98 -10.87
CA PRO A 16 -8.11 -7.01 -11.73
C PRO A 16 -9.11 -7.85 -10.94
N TYR A 17 -10.28 -8.07 -11.54
CA TYR A 17 -11.38 -8.86 -10.96
C TYR A 17 -11.97 -8.30 -9.65
N THR A 18 -11.61 -7.07 -9.27
CA THR A 18 -12.18 -6.40 -8.10
C THR A 18 -13.60 -5.90 -8.39
N ASN A 19 -14.54 -6.26 -7.50
CA ASN A 19 -15.88 -5.71 -7.51
C ASN A 19 -15.93 -4.41 -6.68
N TYR A 20 -15.91 -3.26 -7.35
CA TYR A 20 -15.92 -1.95 -6.71
C TYR A 20 -17.19 -1.63 -5.91
N ARG A 21 -18.31 -2.34 -6.13
CA ARG A 21 -19.48 -2.24 -5.24
C ARG A 21 -19.15 -2.75 -3.84
N HIS A 22 -18.37 -3.83 -3.74
CA HIS A 22 -17.95 -4.36 -2.44
C HIS A 22 -16.89 -3.48 -1.80
N VAL A 23 -15.99 -2.89 -2.58
CA VAL A 23 -15.04 -1.88 -2.08
C VAL A 23 -15.78 -0.69 -1.46
N GLN A 24 -16.77 -0.14 -2.17
CA GLN A 24 -17.61 0.94 -1.65
C GLN A 24 -18.32 0.52 -0.35
N LYS A 25 -18.87 -0.69 -0.31
CA LYS A 25 -19.54 -1.21 0.89
C LYS A 25 -18.57 -1.29 2.07
N LEU A 26 -17.38 -1.85 1.89
CA LEU A 26 -16.38 -1.96 2.95
C LEU A 26 -15.96 -0.59 3.48
N TRP A 27 -15.75 0.38 2.58
CA TRP A 27 -15.47 1.76 2.98
C TRP A 27 -16.63 2.40 3.75
N ASN A 28 -17.88 2.25 3.29
CA ASN A 28 -19.06 2.74 4.01
C ASN A 28 -19.26 2.07 5.38
N ASP A 29 -18.86 0.80 5.51
CA ASP A 29 -18.84 0.07 6.79
C ASP A 29 -17.68 0.55 7.70
N GLY A 30 -16.87 1.51 7.25
CA GLY A 30 -15.78 2.18 7.99
C GLY A 30 -14.45 1.44 7.97
N HIS A 31 -14.26 0.49 7.05
CA HIS A 31 -12.95 -0.13 6.81
C HIS A 31 -12.07 0.79 5.98
N GLU A 32 -10.76 0.69 6.18
CA GLU A 32 -9.80 1.43 5.36
C GLU A 32 -9.59 0.73 4.02
N ILE A 33 -9.56 1.52 2.95
CA ILE A 33 -9.21 1.05 1.61
C ILE A 33 -7.85 1.65 1.23
N ALA A 34 -6.88 0.77 0.98
CA ALA A 34 -5.51 1.11 0.61
C ALA A 34 -5.19 0.53 -0.77
N VAL A 35 -4.13 1.03 -1.42
CA VAL A 35 -3.78 0.63 -2.79
C VAL A 35 -2.82 -0.56 -2.83
N HIS A 36 -3.03 -1.45 -3.81
CA HIS A 36 -2.18 -2.62 -4.06
C HIS A 36 -1.84 -2.79 -5.54
N SER A 37 -1.44 -1.69 -6.19
CA SER A 37 -1.22 -1.57 -7.63
C SER A 37 -2.45 -1.79 -8.52
N ILE A 38 -2.35 -1.40 -9.79
CA ILE A 38 -3.34 -1.77 -10.80
C ILE A 38 -3.07 -3.18 -11.25
N THR A 39 -1.88 -3.50 -11.73
CA THR A 39 -1.68 -4.73 -12.51
C THR A 39 -1.41 -5.95 -11.66
N HIS A 40 -0.91 -5.77 -10.43
CA HIS A 40 -0.28 -6.84 -9.64
C HIS A 40 0.72 -7.66 -10.49
N ARG A 41 1.41 -6.99 -11.43
CA ARG A 41 2.19 -7.65 -12.47
C ARG A 41 3.33 -8.47 -11.89
N GLY A 42 3.59 -9.60 -12.54
CA GLY A 42 4.87 -10.28 -12.45
C GLY A 42 5.85 -9.77 -13.52
N PRO A 43 7.14 -10.17 -13.44
CA PRO A 43 7.74 -10.89 -12.31
C PRO A 43 7.92 -9.99 -11.08
N GLU A 44 8.11 -10.58 -9.90
CA GLU A 44 8.35 -9.86 -8.63
C GLU A 44 9.48 -8.83 -8.75
N GLU A 45 10.59 -9.23 -9.38
CA GLU A 45 11.78 -8.38 -9.56
C GLU A 45 11.51 -7.09 -10.35
N TRP A 46 10.42 -7.03 -11.13
CA TRP A 46 10.08 -5.80 -11.84
C TRP A 46 9.83 -4.65 -10.86
N TRP A 47 9.19 -4.91 -9.72
CA TRP A 47 8.86 -3.89 -8.72
C TRP A 47 10.12 -3.30 -8.06
N SER A 48 11.12 -4.13 -7.77
CA SER A 48 12.34 -3.68 -7.08
C SER A 48 13.43 -3.15 -8.02
N LYS A 49 13.57 -3.71 -9.23
CA LYS A 49 14.71 -3.42 -10.11
C LYS A 49 14.36 -2.56 -11.33
N ASN A 50 13.17 -2.77 -11.91
CA ASN A 50 12.86 -2.22 -13.23
C ASN A 50 11.92 -1.02 -13.19
N ALA A 51 10.95 -1.00 -12.26
CA ALA A 51 9.93 0.04 -12.18
C ALA A 51 10.55 1.44 -12.03
N THR A 52 10.17 2.35 -12.91
CA THR A 52 10.52 3.78 -12.82
C THR A 52 9.59 4.51 -11.84
N VAL A 53 9.90 5.77 -11.51
CA VAL A 53 9.01 6.56 -10.64
C VAL A 53 7.64 6.77 -11.31
N GLU A 54 7.63 6.93 -12.63
CA GLU A 54 6.41 7.01 -13.44
C GLU A 54 5.61 5.70 -13.39
N ASP A 55 6.26 4.54 -13.51
CA ASP A 55 5.59 3.25 -13.33
C ASP A 55 4.96 3.12 -11.94
N TRP A 56 5.65 3.57 -10.90
CA TRP A 56 5.13 3.61 -9.52
C TRP A 56 3.90 4.50 -9.40
N PHE A 57 3.92 5.65 -10.06
CA PHE A 57 2.80 6.59 -10.10
C PHE A 57 1.60 5.93 -10.82
N ASP A 58 1.80 5.40 -12.01
CA ASP A 58 0.73 4.76 -12.80
C ASP A 58 0.12 3.56 -12.05
N GLU A 59 0.92 2.77 -11.35
CA GLU A 59 0.44 1.62 -10.60
C GLU A 59 -0.26 2.00 -9.29
N MET A 60 0.30 2.90 -8.48
CA MET A 60 -0.24 3.18 -7.14
C MET A 60 -1.26 4.32 -7.15
N VAL A 61 -0.91 5.45 -7.77
CA VAL A 61 -1.80 6.60 -7.91
C VAL A 61 -2.92 6.31 -8.89
N GLY A 62 -2.60 5.62 -10.00
CA GLY A 62 -3.62 5.16 -10.92
C GLY A 62 -4.66 4.26 -10.23
N GLN A 63 -4.23 3.37 -9.33
CA GLN A 63 -5.16 2.52 -8.58
C GLN A 63 -6.06 3.33 -7.62
N ALA A 64 -5.51 4.35 -6.94
CA ALA A 64 -6.33 5.26 -6.12
C ALA A 64 -7.41 5.96 -6.97
N ASN A 65 -7.04 6.46 -8.15
CA ASN A 65 -7.98 7.09 -9.09
C ASN A 65 -9.07 6.12 -9.57
N ILE A 66 -8.72 4.86 -9.84
CA ILE A 66 -9.69 3.83 -10.23
C ILE A 66 -10.66 3.53 -9.08
N ILE A 67 -10.16 3.33 -7.85
CA ILE A 67 -11.01 3.09 -6.69
C ILE A 67 -11.90 4.31 -6.40
N ASN A 68 -11.38 5.53 -6.52
CA ASN A 68 -12.18 6.75 -6.39
C ASN A 68 -13.31 6.79 -7.42
N ARG A 69 -13.00 6.51 -8.69
CA ARG A 69 -13.97 6.58 -9.78
C ARG A 69 -15.07 5.51 -9.66
N PHE A 70 -14.72 4.27 -9.39
CA PHE A 70 -15.65 3.13 -9.43
C PHE A 70 -16.19 2.74 -8.05
N GLY A 71 -15.39 2.89 -6.99
CA GLY A 71 -15.76 2.61 -5.60
C GLY A 71 -16.24 3.82 -4.81
N ARG A 72 -16.14 5.04 -5.36
CA ARG A 72 -16.54 6.31 -4.72
C ARG A 72 -15.90 6.60 -3.36
N VAL A 73 -14.76 5.98 -3.08
CA VAL A 73 -13.91 6.30 -1.92
C VAL A 73 -13.25 7.65 -2.16
N TRP A 74 -13.22 8.55 -1.18
CA TRP A 74 -12.65 9.88 -1.36
C TRP A 74 -11.13 9.83 -1.52
N MET A 75 -10.57 10.73 -2.34
CA MET A 75 -9.13 10.73 -2.61
C MET A 75 -8.30 10.96 -1.34
N GLU A 76 -8.82 11.75 -0.40
CA GLU A 76 -8.19 12.03 0.90
C GLU A 76 -8.17 10.84 1.88
N ASP A 77 -8.94 9.79 1.61
CA ASP A 77 -8.97 8.58 2.43
C ASP A 77 -7.92 7.54 2.02
N PHE A 78 -7.25 7.70 0.87
CA PHE A 78 -6.17 6.82 0.46
C PHE A 78 -4.87 7.17 1.18
N ARG A 79 -4.64 6.53 2.32
CA ARG A 79 -3.47 6.78 3.18
C ARG A 79 -2.37 5.73 3.03
N GLY A 80 -2.75 4.49 2.76
CA GLY A 80 -1.85 3.35 2.74
C GLY A 80 -1.57 2.80 1.36
N MET A 81 -0.39 2.22 1.20
CA MET A 81 -0.06 1.34 0.09
C MET A 81 0.65 0.07 0.55
N ARG A 82 0.54 -0.98 -0.26
CA ARG A 82 1.35 -2.20 -0.15
C ARG A 82 1.76 -2.63 -1.55
N VAL A 83 3.01 -2.99 -1.74
CA VAL A 83 3.52 -3.46 -3.04
C VAL A 83 3.20 -4.94 -3.25
N PRO A 84 2.81 -5.35 -4.46
CA PRO A 84 2.74 -6.77 -4.83
C PRO A 84 3.98 -7.55 -4.43
N TYR A 85 3.77 -8.78 -3.95
CA TYR A 85 4.82 -9.70 -3.49
C TYR A 85 5.70 -9.20 -2.34
N LEU A 86 5.39 -8.05 -1.74
CA LEU A 86 6.23 -7.38 -0.74
C LEU A 86 7.61 -6.95 -1.31
N SER A 87 7.72 -6.77 -2.63
CA SER A 87 8.96 -6.40 -3.29
C SER A 87 9.23 -4.89 -3.16
N VAL A 88 10.06 -4.50 -2.19
CA VAL A 88 10.37 -3.10 -1.88
C VAL A 88 11.04 -2.39 -3.07
N GLY A 89 10.48 -1.26 -3.50
CA GLY A 89 10.91 -0.46 -4.66
C GLY A 89 12.01 0.56 -4.36
N TRP A 90 12.82 0.32 -3.32
CA TRP A 90 13.86 1.24 -2.84
C TRP A 90 13.36 2.69 -2.73
N ASN A 91 14.21 3.67 -3.04
CA ASN A 91 13.86 5.09 -2.94
C ASN A 91 12.75 5.51 -3.90
N ARG A 92 12.59 4.83 -5.05
CA ARG A 92 11.59 5.22 -6.07
C ARG A 92 10.16 5.08 -5.53
N GLN A 93 9.91 4.01 -4.79
CA GLN A 93 8.64 3.80 -4.09
C GLN A 93 8.33 4.94 -3.12
N PHE A 94 9.26 5.27 -2.23
CA PHE A 94 9.04 6.27 -1.19
C PHE A 94 9.03 7.71 -1.73
N LEU A 95 9.76 8.00 -2.82
CA LEU A 95 9.69 9.28 -3.54
C LEU A 95 8.29 9.49 -4.12
N MET A 96 7.75 8.50 -4.83
CA MET A 96 6.38 8.56 -5.36
C MET A 96 5.36 8.75 -4.23
N MET A 97 5.53 8.05 -3.11
CA MET A 97 4.66 8.21 -1.95
C MET A 97 4.66 9.64 -1.40
N GLN A 98 5.84 10.23 -1.26
CA GLN A 98 5.99 11.59 -0.77
C GLN A 98 5.37 12.62 -1.73
N GLU A 99 5.55 12.44 -3.04
CA GLU A 99 5.00 13.34 -4.06
C GLU A 99 3.47 13.28 -4.15
N PHE A 100 2.88 12.08 -4.05
CA PHE A 100 1.42 11.91 -4.12
C PHE A 100 0.71 12.17 -2.77
N GLY A 101 1.43 12.02 -1.66
CA GLY A 101 0.88 12.21 -0.31
C GLY A 101 0.35 10.93 0.34
N PHE A 102 0.88 9.76 -0.01
CA PHE A 102 0.64 8.55 0.78
C PHE A 102 1.26 8.69 2.18
N VAL A 103 0.53 8.27 3.21
CA VAL A 103 0.91 8.43 4.62
C VAL A 103 1.80 7.28 5.10
N TYR A 104 1.52 6.05 4.65
CA TYR A 104 2.28 4.89 5.10
C TYR A 104 2.42 3.81 4.03
N ASP A 105 3.49 3.04 4.14
CA ASP A 105 3.73 1.80 3.41
C ASP A 105 3.62 0.62 4.37
N ALA A 106 3.06 -0.50 3.89
CA ALA A 106 2.98 -1.74 4.63
C ALA A 106 3.61 -2.91 3.86
N THR A 107 4.76 -2.66 3.22
CA THR A 107 5.49 -3.61 2.35
C THR A 107 6.76 -4.12 3.00
N VAL A 108 7.50 -3.24 3.69
CA VAL A 108 8.79 -3.58 4.30
C VAL A 108 8.64 -4.63 5.41
N VAL A 109 9.31 -5.78 5.25
CA VAL A 109 9.28 -6.88 6.22
C VAL A 109 10.50 -6.80 7.14
N ALA A 110 10.23 -6.69 8.44
CA ALA A 110 11.25 -6.79 9.47
C ALA A 110 11.56 -8.28 9.80
N PRO A 111 12.81 -8.61 10.17
CA PRO A 111 13.13 -9.94 10.69
C PRO A 111 12.39 -10.21 12.02
N VAL A 112 12.30 -11.48 12.40
CA VAL A 112 11.72 -11.87 13.69
C VAL A 112 12.59 -11.29 14.82
N ALA A 113 11.95 -10.58 15.75
CA ALA A 113 12.58 -9.97 16.91
C ALA A 113 11.67 -10.04 18.13
N ASP A 114 12.27 -10.06 19.31
CA ASP A 114 11.58 -9.99 20.60
C ASP A 114 12.27 -8.92 21.48
N PRO A 115 11.61 -7.76 21.76
CA PRO A 115 10.26 -7.39 21.34
C PRO A 115 10.15 -7.09 19.83
N PRO A 116 8.92 -7.16 19.25
CA PRO A 116 8.70 -6.83 17.84
C PRO A 116 8.88 -5.33 17.55
N TYR A 117 9.03 -5.00 16.27
CA TYR A 117 9.19 -3.63 15.81
C TYR A 117 7.86 -2.85 15.82
N TRP A 118 7.93 -1.60 16.26
CA TRP A 118 6.85 -0.61 16.08
C TRP A 118 6.97 0.08 14.72
N PRO A 119 5.88 0.67 14.19
CA PRO A 119 5.96 1.52 13.01
C PRO A 119 6.96 2.67 13.21
N TYR A 120 7.67 3.03 12.15
CA TYR A 120 8.67 4.08 12.14
C TYR A 120 8.56 4.92 10.85
N THR A 121 9.04 6.16 10.88
CA THR A 121 9.14 6.98 9.67
C THR A 121 10.43 6.69 8.92
N MET A 122 10.44 6.97 7.62
CA MET A 122 11.62 6.79 6.75
C MET A 122 12.55 8.02 6.75
N ASP A 123 12.37 8.97 7.67
CA ASP A 123 13.24 10.15 7.83
C ASP A 123 14.65 9.77 8.33
N TYR A 124 14.74 8.63 9.02
CA TYR A 124 15.97 8.07 9.54
C TYR A 124 16.24 6.68 8.96
N LYS A 125 17.46 6.18 9.18
CA LYS A 125 17.84 4.82 8.79
C LYS A 125 16.90 3.80 9.46
N MET A 126 16.44 2.83 8.67
CA MET A 126 15.61 1.72 9.15
C MET A 126 16.24 1.00 10.37
N PRO A 127 15.44 0.66 11.40
CA PRO A 127 15.92 0.04 12.64
C PRO A 127 16.17 -1.48 12.52
N HIS A 128 16.13 -2.02 11.31
CA HIS A 128 16.41 -3.42 11.02
C HIS A 128 17.01 -3.59 9.62
N THR A 129 17.58 -4.76 9.37
CA THR A 129 18.07 -5.12 8.04
C THR A 129 16.90 -5.39 7.09
N CYS A 130 17.09 -5.11 5.80
CA CYS A 130 16.13 -5.52 4.77
C CYS A 130 16.13 -7.05 4.69
N ASN A 131 14.95 -7.66 4.79
CA ASN A 131 14.79 -9.11 4.74
C ASN A 131 14.22 -9.49 3.36
N GLY A 132 14.94 -10.33 2.61
CA GLY A 132 14.59 -10.70 1.23
C GLY A 132 15.82 -10.72 0.32
N LYS A 133 15.84 -11.62 -0.67
CA LYS A 133 16.89 -11.65 -1.70
C LYS A 133 16.58 -10.56 -2.73
N ASN A 134 17.25 -9.42 -2.64
CA ASN A 134 17.24 -8.41 -3.70
C ASN A 134 18.25 -8.79 -4.79
#